data_AF-X1T0X4-F1
#
_entry.id   AF-X1T0X4-F1
#
_cell.length_a   1.000
_cell.length_b   1.000
_cell.length_c   1.000
_cell.angle_alpha   90.00
_cell.angle_beta   90.00
_cell.angle_gamma   90.00
#
_symmetry.space_group_name_H-M   'P 1'
#
loop_
_entity.id
_entity.type
_entity.pdbx_description
1 polymer ?
#
loop_
_entity_poly.entity_id
_entity_poly.type
_entity_poly.pdbx_seq_one_letter_code
_entity_poly.pdbx_strand_id
1 'polypeptide(L)'
;MPRRKTKSGIQDAFDAIAGFRDLVDETFEKLTGKPLAAWLREVGQQPRELPPGEQQTTPSELVIPLADAYAVLGLPQTATLEEVKRNYKRL
;
A
#
# COMPACT_ATOMS: atom_id res chain seq x y z
N MET A 1 -28.84 27.72 -25.22
CA MET A 1 -27.38 27.82 -25.06
C MET A 1 -26.93 26.95 -23.89
N PRO A 2 -26.30 25.77 -24.08
CA PRO A 2 -25.72 25.05 -22.97
C PRO A 2 -24.25 25.47 -22.80
N ARG A 3 -23.95 26.07 -21.64
CA ARG A 3 -22.61 26.53 -21.24
C ARG A 3 -21.68 25.33 -21.10
N ARG A 4 -20.59 25.31 -21.87
CA ARG A 4 -19.41 24.45 -21.68
C ARG A 4 -18.77 24.78 -20.32
N LYS A 5 -19.12 24.04 -19.26
CA LYS A 5 -18.48 24.15 -17.92
C LYS A 5 -17.51 23.03 -17.59
N THR A 6 -17.30 22.06 -18.49
CA THR A 6 -16.53 20.85 -18.16
C THR A 6 -15.01 21.08 -18.05
N LYS A 7 -14.48 22.18 -18.63
CA LYS A 7 -13.04 22.45 -18.66
C LYS A 7 -12.50 23.07 -17.34
N SER A 8 -13.35 23.74 -16.54
CA SER A 8 -12.87 24.36 -15.28
C SER A 8 -12.79 23.35 -14.13
N GLY A 9 -13.71 22.39 -14.03
CA GLY A 9 -13.74 21.46 -12.89
C GLY A 9 -12.51 20.55 -12.78
N ILE A 10 -11.84 20.24 -13.89
CA ILE A 10 -10.59 19.48 -13.87
C ILE A 10 -9.44 20.35 -13.34
N GLN A 11 -9.38 21.63 -13.73
CA GLN A 11 -8.37 22.57 -13.23
C GLN A 11 -8.58 22.84 -11.75
N ASP A 12 -9.83 23.07 -11.32
CA ASP A 12 -10.18 23.24 -9.91
C ASP A 12 -9.78 22.02 -9.06
N ALA A 13 -9.91 20.81 -9.61
CA ALA A 13 -9.47 19.59 -8.94
C ALA A 13 -7.93 19.50 -8.83
N PHE A 14 -7.19 19.87 -9.88
CA PHE A 14 -5.73 19.93 -9.83
C PHE A 14 -5.23 20.99 -8.84
N ASP A 15 -5.87 22.15 -8.79
CA ASP A 15 -5.54 23.21 -7.86
C ASP A 15 -5.83 22.79 -6.40
N ALA A 16 -6.93 22.07 -6.15
CA ALA A 16 -7.23 21.50 -4.84
C ALA A 16 -6.20 20.43 -4.41
N ILE A 17 -5.76 19.59 -5.36
CA ILE A 17 -4.72 18.59 -5.11
C ILE A 17 -3.37 19.26 -4.82
N ALA A 18 -3.03 20.33 -5.55
CA ALA A 18 -1.81 21.11 -5.29
C ALA A 18 -1.85 21.75 -3.90
N GLY A 19 -2.97 22.40 -3.54
CA GLY A 19 -3.13 22.97 -2.21
C GLY A 19 -3.06 21.94 -1.07
N PHE A 20 -3.63 20.74 -1.28
CA PHE A 20 -3.49 19.64 -0.33
C PHE A 20 -2.03 19.17 -0.20
N ARG A 21 -1.33 19.03 -1.32
CA ARG A 21 0.09 18.65 -1.33
C ARG A 21 0.93 19.65 -0.53
N ASP A 22 0.73 20.94 -0.76
CA ASP A 22 1.50 22.00 -0.10
C ASP A 22 1.20 22.03 1.41
N LEU A 23 -0.06 21.85 1.81
CA LEU A 23 -0.44 21.74 3.23
C LEU A 23 0.23 20.55 3.91
N VAL A 24 0.26 19.40 3.25
CA VAL A 24 0.91 18.20 3.79
C VAL A 24 2.41 18.41 3.90
N ASP A 25 3.07 18.98 2.88
CA ASP A 25 4.51 19.23 2.90
C ASP A 25 4.89 20.22 4.02
N GLU A 26 4.16 21.33 4.17
CA GLU A 26 4.41 22.31 5.23
C GLU A 26 4.19 21.72 6.63
N THR A 27 3.12 20.93 6.81
CA THR A 27 2.83 20.28 8.10
C THR A 27 3.89 19.23 8.43
N PHE A 28 4.29 18.44 7.44
CA PHE A 28 5.31 17.41 7.60
C PHE A 28 6.67 18.02 7.91
N GLU A 29 7.04 19.12 7.24
CA GLU A 29 8.29 19.84 7.50
C GLU A 29 8.29 20.46 8.91
N LYS A 30 7.17 21.06 9.36
CA LYS A 30 7.06 21.55 10.75
C LYS A 30 7.22 20.45 11.80
N LEU A 31 6.72 19.24 11.52
CA LEU A 31 6.78 18.12 12.45
C LEU A 31 8.14 17.41 12.45
N THR A 32 8.74 17.25 11.27
CA THR A 32 9.93 16.40 11.08
C THR A 32 11.22 17.19 10.85
N GLY A 33 11.12 18.49 10.58
CA GLY A 33 12.24 19.35 10.17
C GLY A 33 12.82 18.99 8.80
N LYS A 34 12.16 18.12 8.03
CA LYS A 34 12.59 17.66 6.71
C LYS A 34 11.43 17.80 5.71
N PRO A 35 11.69 18.23 4.46
CA PRO A 35 10.64 18.27 3.43
C PRO A 35 10.21 16.84 3.05
N LEU A 36 8.91 16.65 2.78
CA LEU A 36 8.33 15.32 2.51
C LEU A 36 9.00 14.66 1.30
N ALA A 37 9.36 15.45 0.28
CA ALA A 37 10.04 14.94 -0.90
C ALA A 37 11.44 14.37 -0.60
N ALA A 38 12.17 14.97 0.35
CA ALA A 38 13.46 14.45 0.79
C ALA A 38 13.29 13.17 1.60
N TRP A 39 12.27 13.12 2.47
CA TRP A 39 11.94 11.92 3.23
C TRP A 39 11.47 10.76 2.32
N LEU A 40 10.61 11.02 1.34
CA LEU A 40 10.17 10.01 0.38
C LEU A 40 11.31 9.49 -0.48
N ARG A 41 12.31 10.32 -0.80
CA ARG A 41 13.55 9.86 -1.45
C ARG A 41 14.38 8.99 -0.52
N GLU A 42 14.52 9.35 0.75
CA GLU A 42 15.24 8.56 1.76
C GLU A 42 14.57 7.18 1.95
N VAL A 43 13.24 7.14 2.05
CA VAL A 43 12.45 5.90 2.20
C VAL A 43 12.39 5.10 0.90
N GLY A 44 12.27 5.77 -0.26
CA GLY A 44 12.23 5.13 -1.57
C GLY A 44 13.58 4.63 -2.08
N GLN A 45 14.68 5.26 -1.64
CA GLN A 45 16.05 4.82 -1.91
C GLN A 45 16.58 3.82 -0.90
N GLN A 46 15.83 3.52 0.16
CA GLN A 46 16.12 2.40 1.03
C GLN A 46 15.22 1.22 0.62
N PRO A 47 15.55 0.43 -0.42
CA PRO A 47 15.27 -0.99 -0.28
C PRO A 47 16.02 -1.34 1.00
N ARG A 48 15.27 -1.59 2.07
CA ARG A 48 15.83 -1.95 3.35
C ARG A 48 16.59 -3.24 3.11
N GLU A 49 17.87 -3.13 2.79
CA GLU A 49 18.84 -4.20 2.98
C GLU A 49 18.83 -4.39 4.49
N LEU A 50 17.98 -5.31 4.90
CA LEU A 50 17.89 -5.78 6.26
C LEU A 50 19.33 -6.13 6.67
N PRO A 51 19.85 -5.63 7.80
CA PRO A 51 21.11 -6.15 8.31
C PRO A 51 20.96 -7.67 8.37
N PRO A 52 21.97 -8.48 7.99
CA PRO A 52 21.82 -9.93 7.82
C PRO A 52 21.41 -10.71 9.10
N GLY A 53 21.14 -10.02 10.22
CA GLY A 53 20.57 -10.56 11.45
C GLY A 53 19.16 -10.07 11.83
N GLU A 54 18.55 -9.12 11.11
CA GLU A 54 17.16 -8.70 11.33
C GLU A 54 16.37 -8.88 10.04
N GLN A 55 16.17 -10.14 9.64
CA GLN A 55 14.99 -10.46 8.84
C GLN A 55 13.78 -9.91 9.60
N GLN A 56 13.05 -9.00 8.95
CA GLN A 56 11.62 -8.75 9.16
C GLN A 56 11.04 -9.49 10.38
N THR A 57 11.13 -8.88 11.56
CA THR A 57 10.01 -8.98 12.48
C THR A 57 8.90 -8.17 11.85
N THR A 58 8.25 -8.78 10.87
CA THR A 58 6.85 -8.51 10.57
C THR A 58 6.11 -8.42 11.91
N PRO A 59 5.22 -7.44 12.12
CA PRO A 59 4.41 -7.41 13.33
C PRO A 59 3.50 -8.64 13.28
N SER A 60 3.96 -9.77 13.85
CA SER A 60 3.33 -11.08 13.70
C SER A 60 2.88 -11.35 12.27
N GLU A 61 3.79 -11.58 11.33
CA GLU A 61 3.41 -12.48 10.25
C GLU A 61 3.16 -13.81 10.94
N LEU A 62 1.88 -14.10 11.12
CA LEU A 62 1.39 -15.39 11.48
C LEU A 62 2.18 -16.35 10.59
N VAL A 63 3.14 -17.06 11.18
CA VAL A 63 3.75 -18.24 10.56
C VAL A 63 2.63 -19.27 10.61
N ILE A 64 1.59 -19.03 9.80
CA ILE A 64 0.52 -19.96 9.54
C ILE A 64 1.28 -21.08 8.83
N PRO A 65 1.49 -22.22 9.51
CA PRO A 65 2.05 -23.38 8.84
C PRO A 65 1.23 -23.60 7.58
N LEU A 66 1.85 -24.00 6.47
CA LEU A 66 1.12 -24.18 5.21
C LEU A 66 -0.15 -25.04 5.39
N ALA A 67 -0.10 -25.99 6.34
CA ALA A 67 -1.22 -26.71 6.91
C ALA A 67 -2.47 -25.87 7.21
N ASP A 68 -2.28 -24.77 7.92
CA ASP A 68 -3.33 -23.90 8.41
C ASP A 68 -3.89 -23.01 7.28
N ALA A 69 -3.08 -22.70 6.26
CA ALA A 69 -3.55 -22.00 5.06
C ALA A 69 -4.51 -22.86 4.21
N TYR A 70 -4.21 -24.16 4.08
CA TYR A 70 -5.13 -25.11 3.45
C TYR A 70 -6.38 -25.34 4.32
N ALA A 71 -6.24 -25.31 5.66
CA ALA A 71 -7.37 -25.42 6.59
C ALA A 71 -8.37 -24.25 6.48
N VAL A 72 -7.90 -23.02 6.27
CA VAL A 72 -8.77 -21.85 5.99
C VAL A 72 -9.61 -22.07 4.73
N LEU A 73 -9.02 -22.73 3.72
CA LEU A 73 -9.72 -23.13 2.51
C LEU A 73 -10.53 -24.42 2.69
N GLY A 74 -10.55 -25.06 3.86
CA GLY A 74 -11.21 -26.36 4.07
C GLY A 74 -10.63 -27.49 3.22
N LEU A 75 -9.37 -27.38 2.80
CA LEU A 75 -8.68 -28.32 1.92
C LEU A 75 -7.57 -29.06 2.65
N PRO A 76 -7.24 -30.30 2.24
CA PRO A 76 -6.03 -30.97 2.69
C PRO A 76 -4.79 -30.33 2.05
N GLN A 77 -3.62 -30.45 2.69
CA GLN A 77 -2.35 -29.95 2.15
C GLN A 77 -1.94 -30.62 0.83
N THR A 78 -2.53 -31.78 0.51
CA THR A 78 -2.34 -32.50 -0.75
C THR A 78 -3.28 -32.01 -1.85
N ALA A 79 -4.10 -30.99 -1.60
CA ALA A 79 -5.06 -30.48 -2.57
C ALA A 79 -4.35 -29.89 -3.79
N THR A 80 -4.90 -30.20 -4.96
CA THR A 80 -4.36 -29.69 -6.22
C THR A 80 -4.65 -28.21 -6.38
N LEU A 81 -3.84 -27.53 -7.19
CA LEU A 81 -4.01 -26.09 -7.46
C LEU A 81 -5.39 -25.75 -8.03
N GLU A 82 -6.01 -26.68 -8.77
CA GLU A 82 -7.36 -26.51 -9.33
C GLU A 82 -8.45 -26.53 -8.26
N GLU A 83 -8.32 -27.40 -7.25
CA GLU A 83 -9.23 -27.48 -6.10
C GLU A 83 -9.12 -26.24 -5.22
N VAL A 84 -7.90 -25.77 -4.98
CA VAL A 84 -7.63 -24.50 -4.28
C VAL A 84 -8.31 -23.33 -5.00
N LYS A 85 -8.13 -23.21 -6.32
CA LYS A 85 -8.76 -22.14 -7.11
C LYS A 85 -10.29 -22.23 -7.10
N ARG A 86 -10.85 -23.43 -7.16
CA ARG A 86 -12.30 -23.65 -7.14
C ARG A 86 -12.88 -23.24 -5.79
N ASN A 87 -12.22 -23.58 -4.69
CA ASN A 87 -12.73 -23.27 -3.35
C ASN A 87 -12.51 -21.80 -2.98
N TYR A 88 -11.40 -21.19 -3.42
CA TYR A 88 -11.18 -19.75 -3.27
C TYR A 88 -12.26 -18.91 -3.97
N LYS A 89 -12.74 -19.35 -5.15
CA LYS A 89 -13.85 -18.67 -5.84
C LYS A 89 -15.21 -18.79 -5.13
N ARG A 90 -15.34 -19.68 -4.15
CA ARG A 90 -16.57 -19.94 -3.40
C ARG A 90 -16.59 -19.29 -2.01
N LEU A 91 -15.47 -18.74 -1.58
CA LEU A 91 -15.36 -17.83 -0.44
C LEU A 91 -15.89 -16.45 -0.82
#